data_AF-A0A8T6RV66-F1
#
_entry.id   AF-A0A8T6RV66-F1
#
_cell.length_a   1.000
_cell.length_b   1.000
_cell.length_c   1.000
_cell.angle_alpha   90.00
_cell.angle_beta   90.00
_cell.angle_gamma   90.00
#
_symmetry.space_group_name_H-M   'P 1'
#
loop_
_entity.id
_entity.type
_entity.pdbx_description
1 polymer ?
#
loop_
_entity_poly.entity_id
_entity_poly.type
_entity_poly.pdbx_seq_one_letter_code
_entity_poly.pdbx_strand_id
1 'polypeptide(L)' 'KLSLSSTSMIYPAIDELLKLEMIEDETIKRRGFRRYLNLTEKGKNILEKLKEIEALL' A
#
# COMPACT_ATOMS: atom_id res chain seq x y z
N LYS A 1 -12.38 19.59 -16.35
CA LYS A 1 -12.67 19.39 -14.90
C LYS A 1 -12.19 17.99 -14.52
N LEU A 2 -10.97 17.87 -13.99
CA LEU A 2 -10.46 16.60 -13.44
C LEU A 2 -11.22 16.34 -12.13
N SER A 3 -12.03 15.29 -12.09
CA SER A 3 -12.86 14.94 -10.95
C SER A 3 -12.02 14.44 -9.78
N LEU A 4 -12.25 15.02 -8.60
CA LEU A 4 -11.65 14.73 -7.30
C LEU A 4 -11.98 13.32 -6.72
N SER A 5 -12.24 12.28 -7.52
CA SER A 5 -12.85 11.03 -6.99
C SER A 5 -11.90 9.87 -6.67
N SER A 6 -10.62 9.92 -7.04
CA SER A 6 -9.70 8.78 -6.81
C SER A 6 -8.88 8.87 -5.52
N THR A 7 -8.63 10.07 -5.00
CA THR A 7 -7.79 10.24 -3.79
C THR A 7 -8.51 9.77 -2.52
N SER A 8 -9.83 9.91 -2.44
CA SER A 8 -10.64 9.50 -1.26
C SER A 8 -10.75 7.98 -1.08
N MET A 9 -10.58 7.19 -2.15
CA MET A 9 -10.65 5.72 -2.09
C MET A 9 -9.31 5.06 -1.73
N ILE A 10 -8.20 5.78 -1.87
CA ILE A 10 -6.85 5.23 -1.65
C ILE A 10 -6.52 5.16 -0.15
N TYR A 11 -6.95 6.15 0.64
CA TYR A 11 -6.65 6.17 2.08
C TYR A 11 -7.24 5.00 2.87
N PRO A 12 -8.52 4.60 2.67
CA PRO A 12 -9.08 3.45 3.37
C PRO A 12 -8.32 2.14 3.12
N ALA A 13 -7.93 1.88 1.88
CA ALA A 13 -7.17 0.68 1.53
C ALA A 13 -5.76 0.68 2.15
N ILE A 14 -5.08 1.85 2.17
CA ILE A 14 -3.79 2.00 2.84
C ILE A 14 -3.93 1.74 4.35
N ASP A 15 -4.97 2.29 4.98
CA ASP A 15 -5.20 2.12 6.42
C ASP A 15 -5.50 0.65 6.77
N GLU A 16 -6.25 -0.06 5.93
CA GLU A 16 -6.47 -1.50 6.09
C GLU A 16 -5.17 -2.30 5.94
N LEU A 17 -4.37 -2.01 4.92
CA LEU A 17 -3.08 -2.69 4.72
C LEU A 17 -2.08 -2.41 5.86
N LEU A 18 -2.10 -1.20 6.43
CA LEU A 18 -1.33 -0.86 7.63
C LEU A 18 -1.82 -1.64 8.86
N LYS A 19 -3.14 -1.72 9.10
CA LYS A 19 -3.74 -2.51 10.20
C LYS A 19 -3.43 -3.99 10.09
N LEU A 20 -3.33 -4.51 8.86
CA LEU A 20 -2.95 -5.89 8.58
C LEU A 20 -1.45 -6.12 8.63
N GLU A 21 -0.64 -5.08 8.89
CA GLU A 21 0.82 -5.12 8.93
C GLU A 21 1.42 -5.63 7.59
N MET A 22 0.75 -5.32 6.48
CA MET A 22 1.23 -5.69 5.14
C MET A 22 2.14 -4.62 4.56
N ILE A 23 2.00 -3.37 5.01
CA ILE A 23 2.83 -2.25 4.59
C ILE A 23 3.33 -1.45 5.80
N GLU A 24 4.39 -0.69 5.60
CA GLU A 24 4.94 0.29 6.53
C GLU A 24 4.96 1.67 5.88
N ASP A 25 4.85 2.71 6.71
CA ASP A 25 4.79 4.11 6.28
C ASP A 25 6.06 4.86 6.72
N GLU A 26 6.96 5.08 5.78
CA GLU A 26 8.21 5.81 6.00
C GLU A 26 8.09 7.25 5.51
N THR A 27 8.22 8.21 6.43
CA THR A 27 8.27 9.64 6.10
C THR A 27 9.71 10.17 6.20
N ILE A 28 10.30 10.54 5.06
CA ILE A 28 11.66 11.08 5.01
C ILE A 28 11.62 12.61 5.06
N LYS A 29 12.18 13.21 6.13
CA LYS A 29 12.19 14.67 6.38
C LYS A 29 13.49 15.36 5.92
N ARG A 30 13.97 15.13 4.69
CA ARG A 30 15.24 15.72 4.22
C ARG A 30 15.14 16.89 3.23
N ARG A 31 14.03 17.09 2.51
CA ARG A 31 13.73 18.28 1.66
C ARG A 31 12.32 18.15 1.05
N GLY A 32 11.31 18.35 1.87
CA GLY A 32 9.90 18.11 1.53
C GLY A 32 9.35 16.83 2.19
N PHE A 33 8.04 16.82 2.46
CA PHE A 33 7.35 15.65 3.02
C PHE A 33 7.13 14.63 1.91
N ARG A 34 7.99 13.62 1.83
CA ARG A 34 7.74 12.45 0.99
C ARG A 34 7.38 11.27 1.89
N ARG A 35 6.24 10.66 1.56
CA ARG A 35 5.69 9.47 2.19
C ARG A 35 5.99 8.27 1.29
N TYR A 36 6.59 7.23 1.84
CA TYR A 36 6.89 5.99 1.15
C TYR A 36 6.11 4.86 1.83
N LEU A 37 5.40 4.07 1.04
CA LEU A 37 4.72 2.86 1.51
C LEU A 37 5.54 1.66 1.06
N ASN A 38 6.08 0.91 2.02
CA ASN A 38 6.92 -0.25 1.75
C ASN A 38 6.19 -1.52 2.19
N LEU A 39 6.37 -2.63 1.47
CA LEU A 39 5.85 -3.93 1.93
C LEU A 39 6.68 -4.45 3.11
N THR A 40 6.00 -4.93 4.15
CA THR A 40 6.63 -5.72 5.21
C THR A 40 7.04 -7.10 4.66
N GLU A 41 7.83 -7.86 5.42
CA GLU A 41 8.09 -9.27 5.09
C GLU A 41 6.79 -10.09 5.00
N LYS A 42 5.83 -9.82 5.90
CA LYS A 42 4.48 -10.42 5.86
C LYS A 42 3.75 -10.06 4.56
N GLY A 43 3.78 -8.78 4.18
CA GLY A 43 3.18 -8.28 2.94
C GLY A 43 3.78 -8.92 1.69
N LYS A 44 5.11 -9.07 1.64
CA LYS A 44 5.81 -9.77 0.54
C LYS A 44 5.36 -11.23 0.43
N ASN A 45 5.31 -11.95 1.55
CA ASN A 45 4.87 -13.35 1.56
C ASN A 45 3.42 -13.52 1.09
N ILE A 46 2.52 -12.60 1.48
CA ILE A 46 1.14 -12.62 1.01
C ILE A 46 1.05 -12.30 -0.48
N LEU A 47 1.83 -11.33 -0.96
CA LEU A 47 1.87 -10.97 -2.38
C LEU A 47 2.26 -12.16 -3.26
N GLU A 48 3.27 -12.94 -2.86
CA GLU A 48 3.65 -14.14 -3.62
C GLU A 48 2.50 -15.15 -3.69
N LYS A 49 1.78 -15.39 -2.60
CA LYS A 49 0.59 -16.26 -2.61
C LYS A 49 -0.54 -15.70 -3.48
N LEU A 50 -0.73 -14.39 -3.50
CA LEU A 50 -1.74 -13.76 -4.36
C LEU A 50 -1.39 -13.93 -5.84
N LYS A 51 -0.11 -13.85 -6.22
CA LYS A 51 0.34 -14.13 -7.60
C LYS A 51 0.10 -15.58 -7.99
N GLU A 52 0.32 -16.53 -7.08
CA GLU A 52 0.00 -17.94 -7.32
C GLU A 52 -1.50 -18.13 -7.60
N ILE A 53 -2.37 -17.44 -6.87
CA ILE A 53 -3.83 -17.49 -7.09
C ILE A 53 -4.20 -16.82 -8.43
N GLU A 54 -3.63 -15.66 -8.72
CA GLU A 54 -3.89 -14.94 -9.99
C GLU A 54 -3.51 -15.79 -11.21
N ALA A 55 -2.42 -16.56 -11.12
CA ALA A 55 -2.00 -17.48 -12.19
C ALA A 55 -2.97 -18.66 -12.42
N LEU A 56 -3.89 -18.92 -11.49
CA LEU A 56 -4.91 -19.98 -11.59
C LEU A 56 -6.26 -19.47 -12.09
N LEU A 57 -6.45 -18.15 -12.21
CA LEU A 57 -7.67 -17.49 -12.68
C LEU A 57 -7.58 -17.14 -14.17
#